data_AF-A0A967D5M8-F1
#
_entry.id   AF-A0A967D5M8-F1
#
_cell.length_a   1.000
_cell.length_b   1.000
_cell.length_c   1.000
_cell.angle_alpha   90.00
_cell.angle_beta   90.00
_cell.angle_gamma   90.00
#
_symmetry.space_group_name_H-M   'P 1'
#
loop_
_entity.id
_entity.type
_entity.pdbx_description
1 polymer ?
#
loop_
_entity_poly.entity_id
_entity_poly.type
_entity_poly.pdbx_seq_one_letter_code
_entity_poly.pdbx_strand_id
1 'polypeptide(L)'
;MQLVPGAVLCWCLSVGRTLVKQTENRSKTMLRSIAGKQPQAVWLVRQGVEIRVALDRLEPGDVIVVHTGEVIPVDGIVAEGLASIDQQMLTGETTPTEKGPGDRVFAATLVVGGKLFVAVEARGADTAAARIGRILQNTAGHRLERQQTGERLADNAATPMIALGAVGYATLGPAAAVAVVNADLGTGIRLAAPAAMLSSIALCASKGILVKDGQALERLAHVDTVVFDKTGTLTREQPLVGAIHAADGWHADDILRYAAAAEQRFHHPIARAIRQAAEASGLQLPQV
;
A
#
# COMPACT_ATOMS: atom_id res chain seq x y z
N MET A 1 45.72 20.64 20.87
CA MET A 1 44.59 21.30 20.16
C MET A 1 44.24 20.68 18.80
N GLN A 2 45.14 19.98 18.10
CA GLN A 2 44.89 19.47 16.74
C GLN A 2 43.88 18.30 16.63
N LEU A 3 43.54 17.61 17.72
CA LEU A 3 42.57 16.50 17.73
C LEU A 3 41.10 16.96 17.84
N VAL A 4 40.86 18.19 18.33
CA VAL A 4 39.51 18.70 18.59
C VAL A 4 38.67 18.78 17.30
N PRO A 5 39.17 19.32 16.17
CA PRO A 5 38.38 19.40 14.94
C PRO A 5 37.98 18.03 14.38
N GLY A 6 38.91 17.06 14.42
CA GLY A 6 38.63 15.69 13.98
C GLY A 6 37.61 14.98 14.88
N ALA A 7 37.71 15.18 16.20
CA ALA A 7 36.74 14.63 17.15
C ALA A 7 35.34 15.23 16.95
N VAL A 8 35.23 16.55 16.74
CA VAL A 8 33.95 17.22 16.45
C VAL A 8 33.36 16.72 15.13
N LEU A 9 34.17 16.56 14.08
CA LEU A 9 33.72 16.02 12.80
C LEU A 9 33.20 14.58 12.95
N CYS A 10 33.97 13.70 13.60
CA CYS A 10 33.56 12.33 13.89
C CYS A 10 32.25 12.28 14.68
N TRP A 11 32.09 13.16 15.68
CA TRP A 11 30.87 13.27 16.46
C TRP A 11 29.69 13.71 15.59
N CYS A 12 29.82 14.80 14.82
CA CYS A 12 28.78 15.27 13.89
C CYS A 12 28.38 14.19 12.87
N LEU A 13 29.35 13.48 12.30
CA LEU A 13 29.11 12.37 11.37
C LEU A 13 28.38 11.20 12.04
N SER A 14 28.76 10.88 13.29
CA SER A 14 28.11 9.83 14.07
C SER A 14 26.66 10.20 14.40
N VAL A 15 26.41 11.44 14.83
CA VAL A 15 25.07 11.98 15.09
C VAL A 15 24.24 11.96 13.82
N GLY A 16 24.76 12.46 12.70
CA GLY A 16 24.08 12.45 11.40
C GLY A 16 23.70 11.04 10.95
N ARG A 17 24.63 10.07 11.03
CA ARG A 17 24.38 8.65 10.75
C ARG A 17 23.30 8.07 11.66
N THR A 18 23.28 8.46 12.93
CA THR A 18 22.30 7.98 13.91
C THR A 18 20.91 8.52 13.59
N LEU A 19 20.79 9.82 13.27
CA LEU A 19 19.53 10.45 12.86
C LEU A 19 18.97 9.80 11.59
N VAL A 20 19.82 9.57 10.58
CA VAL A 20 19.43 8.87 9.34
C VAL A 20 18.90 7.48 9.66
N LYS A 21 19.65 6.67 10.41
CA LYS A 21 19.20 5.34 10.84
C LYS A 21 17.88 5.38 11.61
N GLN A 22 17.68 6.39 12.45
CA GLN A 22 16.43 6.58 13.19
C GLN A 22 15.26 6.87 12.25
N THR A 23 15.45 7.73 11.25
CA THR A 23 14.43 8.01 10.22
C THR A 23 14.13 6.79 9.36
N GLU A 24 15.15 6.03 8.95
CA GLU A 24 14.95 4.77 8.24
C GLU A 24 14.15 3.76 9.06
N ASN A 25 14.51 3.60 10.34
CA ASN A 25 13.81 2.69 11.25
C ASN A 25 12.35 3.11 11.47
N ARG A 26 12.10 4.42 11.62
CA ARG A 26 10.75 4.97 11.76
C ARG A 26 9.93 4.70 10.50
N SER A 27 10.51 4.92 9.31
CA SER A 27 9.87 4.65 8.02
C SER A 27 9.56 3.16 7.85
N LYS A 28 10.54 2.28 8.12
CA LYS A 28 10.35 0.81 8.09
C LYS A 28 9.26 0.35 9.06
N THR A 29 9.18 0.97 10.24
CA THR A 29 8.12 0.66 11.22
C THR A 29 6.74 1.07 10.70
N MET A 30 6.63 2.23 10.07
CA MET A 30 5.39 2.69 9.43
C MET A 30 4.96 1.77 8.28
N LEU A 31 5.90 1.34 7.45
CA LEU A 31 5.62 0.36 6.38
C LEU A 31 5.18 -0.99 6.94
N ARG A 32 5.78 -1.46 8.05
CA ARG A 32 5.34 -2.68 8.74
C ARG A 32 3.95 -2.54 9.37
N SER A 33 3.59 -1.36 9.88
CA SER A 33 2.23 -1.15 10.41
C SER A 33 1.15 -1.24 9.34
N ILE A 34 1.45 -0.90 8.08
CA ILE A 34 0.53 -1.05 6.95
C ILE A 34 0.25 -2.53 6.64
N ALA A 35 1.26 -3.40 6.80
CA ALA A 35 1.06 -4.86 6.67
C ALA A 35 0.23 -5.45 7.84
N GLY A 36 -0.03 -4.67 8.90
CA GLY A 36 -0.79 -5.08 10.08
C GLY A 36 -0.02 -6.03 11.00
N LYS A 37 -0.36 -6.01 12.29
CA LYS A 37 -0.02 -7.12 13.19
C LYS A 37 -1.08 -8.20 13.00
N GLN A 38 -0.72 -9.31 12.37
CA GLN A 38 -1.63 -10.45 12.28
C GLN A 38 -1.78 -11.12 13.65
N PRO A 39 -3.01 -11.44 14.08
CA PRO A 39 -3.22 -12.23 15.28
C PRO A 39 -2.69 -13.65 15.09
N GLN A 40 -2.07 -14.22 16.12
CA GLN A 40 -1.50 -15.57 16.07
C GLN A 40 -2.58 -16.66 16.11
N ALA A 41 -3.76 -16.33 16.64
CA ALA A 41 -4.88 -17.25 16.77
C ALA A 41 -6.20 -16.56 16.38
N VAL A 42 -7.10 -17.37 15.83
CA VAL A 42 -8.37 -16.95 15.23
C VAL A 42 -9.48 -17.89 15.68
N TRP A 43 -10.71 -17.41 15.71
CA TRP A 43 -11.88 -18.19 16.08
C TRP A 43 -12.50 -18.80 14.82
N LEU A 44 -12.32 -20.11 14.65
CA LEU A 44 -12.91 -20.88 13.56
C LEU A 44 -14.26 -21.43 14.00
N VAL A 45 -15.28 -21.27 13.17
CA VAL A 45 -16.61 -21.83 13.40
C VAL A 45 -16.68 -23.20 12.72
N ARG A 46 -16.79 -24.27 13.51
CA ARG A 46 -17.09 -25.62 13.01
C ARG A 46 -18.32 -26.16 13.72
N GLN A 47 -19.31 -26.61 12.93
CA GLN A 47 -20.56 -27.17 13.44
C GLN A 47 -21.28 -26.26 14.47
N GLY A 48 -21.20 -24.94 14.27
CA GLY A 48 -21.82 -23.94 15.15
C GLY A 48 -21.05 -23.65 16.44
N VAL A 49 -19.85 -24.20 16.63
CA VAL A 49 -19.00 -23.94 17.79
C VAL A 49 -17.74 -23.17 17.37
N GLU A 50 -17.38 -22.16 18.15
CA GLU A 50 -16.17 -21.38 17.97
C GLU A 50 -14.97 -22.09 18.61
N ILE A 51 -13.96 -22.41 17.80
CA ILE A 51 -12.74 -23.10 18.21
C ILE A 51 -11.56 -22.19 17.91
N ARG A 52 -10.72 -21.94 18.91
CA ARG A 52 -9.51 -21.15 18.73
C ARG A 52 -8.43 -21.98 18.02
N VAL A 53 -8.05 -21.57 16.82
CA VAL A 53 -7.02 -22.22 16.01
C VAL A 53 -5.91 -21.25 15.65
N ALA A 54 -4.72 -21.76 15.35
CA ALA A 54 -3.63 -20.94 14.82
C ALA A 54 -3.95 -20.50 13.38
N LEU A 55 -3.59 -19.26 13.02
CA LEU A 55 -3.83 -18.69 11.68
C LEU A 55 -3.28 -19.58 10.56
N ASP A 56 -2.14 -20.22 10.80
CA ASP A 56 -1.46 -21.09 9.81
C ASP A 56 -2.21 -22.39 9.51
N ARG A 57 -3.17 -22.77 10.35
CA ARG A 57 -3.98 -23.99 10.20
C ARG A 57 -5.31 -23.76 9.48
N LEU A 58 -5.64 -22.52 9.12
CA LEU A 58 -6.84 -22.24 8.33
C LEU A 58 -6.67 -22.72 6.89
N GLU A 59 -7.74 -23.25 6.31
CA GLU A 59 -7.82 -23.60 4.90
C GLU A 59 -8.82 -22.67 4.17
N PRO A 60 -8.65 -22.43 2.86
CA PRO A 60 -9.66 -21.74 2.07
C PRO A 60 -11.03 -22.42 2.21
N GLY A 61 -12.08 -21.64 2.45
CA GLY A 61 -13.43 -22.12 2.72
C GLY A 61 -13.77 -22.32 4.20
N ASP A 62 -12.79 -22.31 5.11
CA ASP A 62 -13.07 -22.23 6.54
C ASP A 62 -13.81 -20.92 6.88
N VAL A 63 -14.73 -20.96 7.84
CA VAL A 63 -15.48 -19.77 8.30
C VAL A 63 -14.96 -19.33 9.66
N ILE A 64 -14.42 -18.13 9.73
CA ILE A 64 -13.97 -17.53 11.00
C ILE A 64 -14.98 -16.49 11.48
N VAL A 65 -15.05 -16.28 12.79
CA VAL A 65 -15.78 -15.17 13.39
C VAL A 65 -14.81 -14.05 13.77
N VAL A 66 -15.21 -12.82 13.49
CA VAL A 66 -14.46 -11.61 13.88
C VAL A 66 -15.41 -10.64 14.58
N HIS A 67 -15.02 -10.23 15.78
CA HIS A 67 -15.80 -9.36 16.65
C HIS A 67 -15.36 -7.89 16.57
N THR A 68 -16.19 -7.01 17.11
CA THR A 68 -15.85 -5.60 17.30
C THR A 68 -14.54 -5.46 18.08
N GLY A 69 -13.63 -4.62 17.59
CA GLY A 69 -12.30 -4.39 18.15
C GLY A 69 -11.24 -5.38 17.66
N GLU A 70 -11.61 -6.41 16.90
CA GLU A 70 -10.68 -7.38 16.33
C GLU A 70 -10.24 -7.00 14.91
N VAL A 71 -9.00 -7.35 14.59
CA VAL A 71 -8.42 -7.21 13.25
C VAL A 71 -8.75 -8.44 12.43
N ILE A 72 -9.23 -8.23 11.21
CA ILE A 72 -9.51 -9.33 10.27
C ILE A 72 -8.18 -9.96 9.85
N PRO A 73 -7.98 -11.28 10.05
CA PRO A 73 -6.68 -11.93 9.85
C PRO A 73 -6.43 -12.45 8.43
N VAL A 74 -7.48 -12.53 7.61
CA VAL A 74 -7.50 -13.16 6.27
C VAL A 74 -8.24 -12.28 5.28
N ASP A 75 -7.99 -12.48 3.99
CA ASP A 75 -8.88 -11.98 2.95
C ASP A 75 -10.01 -12.98 2.75
N GLY A 76 -11.24 -12.50 2.57
CA GLY A 76 -12.39 -13.39 2.48
C GLY A 76 -13.67 -12.70 2.04
N ILE A 77 -14.75 -13.49 2.03
CA ILE A 77 -16.12 -13.04 1.76
C ILE A 77 -16.93 -13.20 3.05
N VAL A 78 -17.77 -12.22 3.36
CA VAL A 78 -18.71 -12.32 4.48
C VAL A 78 -19.75 -13.39 4.17
N ALA A 79 -19.77 -14.45 4.96
CA ALA A 79 -20.80 -15.48 4.92
C ALA A 79 -22.07 -15.00 5.63
N GLU A 80 -21.92 -14.43 6.84
CA GLU A 80 -23.02 -13.96 7.67
C GLU A 80 -22.61 -12.76 8.54
N GLY A 81 -23.61 -12.04 9.04
CA GLY A 81 -23.40 -10.89 9.93
C GLY A 81 -23.32 -9.56 9.19
N LEU A 82 -23.21 -8.48 9.98
CA LEU A 82 -23.13 -7.11 9.48
C LEU A 82 -22.20 -6.33 10.41
N ALA A 83 -21.25 -5.63 9.82
CA ALA A 83 -20.29 -4.84 10.59
C ALA A 83 -19.75 -3.64 9.82
N SER A 84 -19.33 -2.63 10.58
CA SER A 84 -18.58 -1.49 10.10
C SER A 84 -17.09 -1.78 10.22
N ILE A 85 -16.35 -1.65 9.11
CA ILE A 85 -14.93 -1.97 9.02
C ILE A 85 -14.14 -0.72 8.68
N ASP A 86 -13.12 -0.44 9.48
CA ASP A 86 -12.08 0.54 9.17
C ASP A 86 -11.04 -0.10 8.24
N GLN A 87 -11.03 0.39 7.00
CA GLN A 87 -10.10 -0.03 5.95
C GLN A 87 -9.10 1.07 5.60
N GLN A 88 -9.00 2.15 6.39
CA GLN A 88 -8.19 3.33 6.10
C GLN A 88 -6.73 2.98 5.76
N MET A 89 -6.16 1.99 6.46
CA MET A 89 -4.77 1.57 6.25
C MET A 89 -4.52 0.91 4.88
N LEU A 90 -5.56 0.38 4.23
CA LEU A 90 -5.45 -0.27 2.92
C LEU A 90 -6.02 0.57 1.79
N THR A 91 -7.18 1.19 2.01
CA THR A 91 -7.91 1.94 0.97
C THR A 91 -7.64 3.43 1.02
N GLY A 92 -7.16 3.95 2.16
CA GLY A 92 -7.02 5.39 2.39
C GLY A 92 -8.34 6.10 2.74
N GLU A 93 -9.47 5.40 2.76
CA GLU A 93 -10.76 5.97 3.11
C GLU A 93 -10.88 6.14 4.62
N THR A 94 -11.17 7.36 5.08
CA THR A 94 -11.21 7.70 6.52
C THR A 94 -12.52 7.32 7.21
N THR A 95 -13.56 6.98 6.43
CA THR A 95 -14.87 6.62 6.97
C THR A 95 -15.01 5.10 6.94
N PRO A 96 -15.32 4.45 8.08
CA PRO A 96 -15.60 3.02 8.12
C PRO A 96 -16.69 2.61 7.13
N THR A 97 -16.48 1.52 6.42
CA THR A 97 -17.41 0.99 5.42
C THR A 97 -18.26 -0.12 6.03
N GLU A 98 -19.57 -0.09 5.80
CA GLU A 98 -20.46 -1.20 6.19
C GLU A 98 -20.28 -2.38 5.24
N LYS A 99 -20.27 -3.59 5.81
CA LYS A 99 -20.12 -4.86 5.09
C LYS A 99 -21.14 -5.87 5.59
N GLY A 100 -21.77 -6.57 4.64
CA GLY A 100 -22.74 -7.63 4.89
C GLY A 100 -22.47 -8.87 4.04
N PRO A 101 -23.37 -9.86 4.07
CA PRO A 101 -23.20 -11.14 3.37
C PRO A 101 -22.94 -10.95 1.86
N GLY A 102 -21.91 -11.62 1.35
CA GLY A 102 -21.47 -11.52 -0.05
C GLY A 102 -20.42 -10.43 -0.31
N ASP A 103 -20.20 -9.50 0.63
CA ASP A 103 -19.15 -8.50 0.49
C ASP A 103 -17.76 -9.06 0.78
N ARG A 104 -16.74 -8.49 0.12
CA ARG A 104 -15.33 -8.81 0.38
C ARG A 104 -14.77 -8.01 1.55
N VAL A 105 -13.96 -8.68 2.35
CA VAL A 105 -13.20 -8.11 3.46
C VAL A 105 -11.72 -8.44 3.32
N PHE A 106 -10.87 -7.57 3.86
CA PHE A 106 -9.43 -7.66 3.69
C PHE A 106 -8.73 -7.89 5.03
N ALA A 107 -7.64 -8.65 5.01
CA ALA A 107 -6.77 -8.83 6.15
C ALA A 107 -6.19 -7.48 6.60
N ALA A 108 -5.83 -7.35 7.88
CA ALA A 108 -5.29 -6.12 8.49
C ALA A 108 -6.27 -4.93 8.57
N THR A 109 -7.55 -5.16 8.33
CA THR A 109 -8.63 -4.18 8.59
C THR A 109 -9.25 -4.38 9.97
N LEU A 110 -9.81 -3.32 10.57
CA LEU A 110 -10.34 -3.36 11.93
C LEU A 110 -11.87 -3.35 11.91
N VAL A 111 -12.50 -4.28 12.64
CA VAL A 111 -13.95 -4.24 12.86
C VAL A 111 -14.26 -3.19 13.93
N VAL A 112 -14.90 -2.09 13.55
CA VAL A 112 -15.22 -0.96 14.45
C VAL A 112 -16.53 -1.20 15.20
N GLY A 113 -17.47 -1.91 14.59
CA GLY A 113 -18.75 -2.23 15.22
C GLY A 113 -19.47 -3.36 14.50
N GLY A 114 -20.12 -4.24 15.26
CA GLY A 114 -20.82 -5.43 14.74
C GLY A 114 -19.99 -6.71 14.84
N LYS A 115 -20.41 -7.74 14.08
CA LYS A 115 -19.74 -9.03 14.00
C LYS A 115 -19.88 -9.63 12.62
N LEU A 116 -18.85 -10.33 12.15
CA LEU A 116 -18.83 -10.97 10.84
C LEU A 116 -18.40 -12.43 10.95
N PHE A 117 -19.02 -13.25 10.13
CA PHE A 117 -18.55 -14.59 9.79
C PHE A 117 -17.92 -14.51 8.40
N VAL A 118 -16.64 -14.79 8.30
CA VAL A 118 -15.85 -14.59 7.09
C VAL A 118 -15.37 -15.93 6.57
N ALA A 119 -15.75 -16.28 5.34
CA ALA A 119 -15.20 -17.40 4.62
C ALA A 119 -13.81 -17.04 4.06
N VAL A 120 -12.80 -17.84 4.40
CA VAL A 120 -11.40 -17.61 4.03
C VAL A 120 -11.22 -17.77 2.50
N GLU A 121 -10.73 -16.73 1.81
CA GLU A 121 -10.26 -16.81 0.43
C GLU A 121 -8.73 -16.93 0.36
N ALA A 122 -8.01 -16.08 1.11
CA ALA A 122 -6.55 -16.06 1.13
C ALA A 122 -6.01 -15.74 2.53
N ARG A 123 -4.86 -16.33 2.89
CA ARG A 123 -4.24 -16.17 4.21
C ARG A 123 -2.74 -15.92 4.14
N GLY A 124 -2.18 -15.42 5.24
CA GLY A 124 -0.74 -15.22 5.39
C GLY A 124 -0.17 -14.35 4.28
N ALA A 125 0.82 -14.88 3.56
CA ALA A 125 1.52 -14.17 2.49
C ALA A 125 0.59 -13.77 1.32
N ASP A 126 -0.47 -14.53 1.05
CA ASP A 126 -1.32 -14.33 -0.11
C ASP A 126 -2.40 -13.26 0.11
N THR A 127 -2.49 -12.71 1.32
CA THR A 127 -3.38 -11.58 1.59
C THR A 127 -2.95 -10.31 0.83
N ALA A 128 -3.91 -9.42 0.56
CA ALA A 128 -3.67 -8.12 -0.04
C ALA A 128 -2.69 -7.29 0.80
N ALA A 129 -2.89 -7.26 2.12
CA ALA A 129 -2.01 -6.59 3.07
C ALA A 129 -0.56 -7.13 3.01
N ALA A 130 -0.38 -8.45 2.97
CA ALA A 130 0.96 -9.04 2.88
C ALA A 130 1.63 -8.81 1.51
N ARG A 131 0.86 -8.75 0.42
CA ARG A 131 1.37 -8.36 -0.91
C ARG A 131 1.82 -6.91 -0.92
N ILE A 132 1.02 -5.99 -0.37
CA ILE A 132 1.39 -4.58 -0.21
C ILE A 132 2.66 -4.45 0.64
N GLY A 133 2.73 -5.15 1.78
CA GLY A 133 3.92 -5.19 2.63
C GLY A 133 5.17 -5.67 1.89
N ARG A 134 5.07 -6.72 1.06
CA ARG A 134 6.19 -7.20 0.24
C ARG A 134 6.62 -6.20 -0.82
N ILE A 135 5.68 -5.54 -1.50
CA ILE A 135 5.98 -4.49 -2.47
C ILE A 135 6.78 -3.39 -1.76
N LEU A 136 6.26 -2.84 -0.66
CA LEU A 136 6.91 -1.76 0.10
C LEU A 136 8.30 -2.13 0.63
N GLN A 137 8.50 -3.38 1.07
CA GLN A 137 9.80 -3.87 1.53
C GLN A 137 10.81 -3.96 0.38
N ASN A 138 10.39 -4.42 -0.79
CA ASN A 138 11.25 -4.50 -1.98
C ASN A 138 11.59 -3.09 -2.51
N THR A 139 10.64 -2.15 -2.46
CA THR A 139 10.84 -0.74 -2.82
C THR A 139 11.95 -0.09 -1.99
N ALA A 140 11.98 -0.38 -0.68
CA ALA A 140 12.94 0.19 0.27
C ALA A 140 14.40 -0.23 0.04
N GLY A 141 14.65 -1.31 -0.70
CA GLY A 141 16.00 -1.84 -0.96
C GLY A 141 16.66 -1.29 -2.23
N HIS A 142 15.93 -0.58 -3.09
CA HIS A 142 16.46 -0.12 -4.36
C HIS A 142 17.26 1.18 -4.24
N ARG A 143 18.47 1.19 -4.82
CA ARG A 143 19.26 2.41 -4.99
C ARG A 143 18.63 3.30 -6.07
N LEU A 144 18.46 4.57 -5.75
CA LEU A 144 17.95 5.60 -6.65
C LEU A 144 18.95 5.92 -7.78
N GLU A 145 18.43 6.33 -8.94
CA GLU A 145 19.28 6.77 -10.06
C GLU A 145 19.99 8.09 -9.71
N ARG A 146 19.31 9.02 -9.00
CA ARG A 146 19.98 10.26 -8.55
C ARG A 146 20.98 10.02 -7.44
N GLN A 147 20.75 9.07 -6.54
CA GLN A 147 21.74 8.68 -5.53
C GLN A 147 23.01 8.16 -6.23
N GLN A 148 22.87 7.29 -7.23
CA GLN A 148 24.03 6.80 -7.99
C GLN A 148 24.76 7.93 -8.72
N THR A 149 24.04 8.91 -9.27
CA THR A 149 24.65 10.06 -9.94
C THR A 149 25.43 10.92 -8.96
N GLY A 150 24.87 11.20 -7.79
CA GLY A 150 25.57 11.94 -6.72
C GLY A 150 26.79 11.17 -6.18
N GLU A 151 26.66 9.85 -6.00
CA GLU A 151 27.78 8.98 -5.59
C GLU A 151 28.90 8.99 -6.64
N ARG A 152 28.58 8.91 -7.93
CA ARG A 152 29.56 9.02 -9.02
C ARG A 152 30.27 10.37 -9.04
N LEU A 153 29.54 11.47 -8.80
CA LEU A 153 30.16 12.80 -8.69
C LEU A 153 31.13 12.87 -7.51
N ALA A 154 30.76 12.32 -6.35
CA ALA A 154 31.63 12.25 -5.19
C ALA A 154 32.87 11.37 -5.44
N ASP A 155 32.69 10.20 -6.06
CA ASP A 155 33.78 9.28 -6.38
C ASP A 155 34.74 9.88 -7.40
N ASN A 156 34.23 10.57 -8.44
CA ASN A 156 35.04 11.29 -9.42
C ASN A 156 35.78 12.50 -8.82
N ALA A 157 35.21 13.14 -7.78
CA ALA A 157 35.83 14.25 -7.08
C ALA A 157 36.93 13.81 -6.10
N ALA A 158 36.97 12.55 -5.69
CA ALA A 158 37.95 12.03 -4.74
C ALA A 158 39.39 12.15 -5.26
N THR A 159 39.64 11.76 -6.51
CA THR A 159 40.98 11.84 -7.13
C THR A 159 41.53 13.28 -7.17
N PRO A 160 40.82 14.30 -7.70
CA PRO A 160 41.30 15.67 -7.69
C PRO A 160 41.44 16.25 -6.28
N MET A 161 40.57 15.89 -5.33
CA MET A 161 40.72 16.33 -3.93
C MET A 161 41.98 15.75 -3.27
N ILE A 162 42.30 14.49 -3.50
CA ILE A 162 43.53 13.88 -2.99
C ILE A 162 44.76 14.56 -3.60
N ALA A 163 44.75 14.80 -4.92
CA ALA A 163 45.83 15.52 -5.58
C ALA A 163 46.01 16.93 -5.02
N LEU A 164 44.91 17.66 -4.83
CA LEU A 164 44.92 19.00 -4.23
C LEU A 164 45.39 18.97 -2.77
N GLY A 165 44.99 17.95 -2.01
CA GLY A 165 45.46 17.71 -0.64
C GLY A 165 46.97 17.45 -0.58
N ALA A 166 47.51 16.69 -1.54
CA ALA A 166 48.95 16.45 -1.66
C ALA A 166 49.72 17.73 -2.00
N VAL A 167 49.18 18.57 -2.90
CA VAL A 167 49.75 19.91 -3.17
C VAL A 167 49.70 20.77 -1.91
N GLY A 168 48.56 20.83 -1.22
CA GLY A 168 48.42 21.57 0.03
C GLY A 168 49.39 21.10 1.12
N TYR A 169 49.64 19.79 1.20
CA TYR A 169 50.66 19.23 2.08
C TYR A 169 52.05 19.78 1.75
N ALA A 170 52.43 19.76 0.47
CA ALA A 170 53.75 20.18 0.02
C ALA A 170 53.99 21.69 0.18
N THR A 171 52.96 22.53 0.03
CA THR A 171 53.11 24.00 0.06
C THR A 171 52.86 24.62 1.44
N LEU A 172 51.85 24.12 2.17
CA LEU A 172 51.31 24.76 3.38
C LEU A 172 51.35 23.81 4.60
N GLY A 173 51.80 22.57 4.40
CA GLY A 173 51.96 21.58 5.45
C GLY A 173 50.70 20.76 5.77
N PRO A 174 50.75 19.92 6.82
CA PRO A 174 49.73 18.90 7.10
C PRO A 174 48.32 19.46 7.34
N ALA A 175 48.20 20.65 7.92
CA ALA A 175 46.89 21.26 8.22
C ALA A 175 46.10 21.57 6.95
N ALA A 176 46.77 22.03 5.89
CA ALA A 176 46.13 22.34 4.62
C ALA A 176 45.63 21.07 3.91
N ALA A 177 46.43 19.99 3.94
CA ALA A 177 46.03 18.69 3.40
C ALA A 177 44.78 18.13 4.09
N VAL A 178 44.74 18.18 5.42
CA VAL A 178 43.59 17.72 6.22
C VAL A 178 42.35 18.57 5.93
N ALA A 179 42.49 19.89 5.77
CA ALA A 179 41.37 20.76 5.44
C ALA A 179 40.75 20.43 4.06
N VAL A 180 41.58 20.17 3.06
CA VAL A 180 41.12 19.80 1.71
C VAL A 180 40.44 18.43 1.70
N VAL A 181 41.03 17.42 2.35
CA VAL A 181 40.48 16.07 2.36
C VAL A 181 39.18 15.98 3.19
N ASN A 182 39.04 16.80 4.23
CA ASN A 182 37.82 16.86 5.03
C ASN A 182 36.65 17.55 4.31
N ALA A 183 36.88 18.24 3.19
CA ALA A 183 35.83 18.85 2.37
C ALA A 183 35.12 17.80 1.48
N ASP A 184 34.62 16.73 2.09
CA ASP A 184 33.98 15.62 1.40
C ASP A 184 32.60 15.99 0.84
N LEU A 185 32.38 15.68 -0.45
CA LEU A 185 31.10 15.84 -1.15
C LEU A 185 30.16 14.62 -0.96
N GLY A 186 30.70 13.45 -0.64
CA GLY A 186 29.97 12.19 -0.65
C GLY A 186 29.09 11.94 0.56
N THR A 187 29.48 12.41 1.75
CA THR A 187 28.81 12.05 3.00
C THR A 187 27.37 12.55 3.06
N GLY A 188 27.09 13.77 2.61
CA GLY A 188 25.72 14.30 2.55
C GLY A 188 24.82 13.50 1.61
N ILE A 189 25.35 13.17 0.42
CA ILE A 189 24.62 12.43 -0.62
C ILE A 189 24.23 11.03 -0.14
N ARG A 190 25.19 10.30 0.46
CA ARG A 190 25.00 8.92 0.93
C ARG A 190 24.06 8.81 2.13
N LEU A 191 23.91 9.90 2.90
CA LEU A 191 23.08 9.93 4.11
C LEU A 191 21.67 10.46 3.85
N ALA A 192 21.53 11.55 3.10
CA ALA A 192 20.25 12.23 2.94
C ALA A 192 19.31 11.51 1.97
N ALA A 193 19.83 10.97 0.87
CA ALA A 193 19.00 10.42 -0.21
C ALA A 193 18.16 9.20 0.23
N PRO A 194 18.72 8.15 0.89
CA PRO A 194 17.93 7.00 1.32
C PRO A 194 16.87 7.36 2.37
N ALA A 195 17.21 8.24 3.32
CA ALA A 195 16.28 8.69 4.35
C ALA A 195 15.10 9.47 3.76
N ALA A 196 15.36 10.41 2.83
CA ALA A 196 14.33 11.19 2.17
C ALA A 196 13.39 10.30 1.34
N MET A 197 13.94 9.32 0.63
CA MET A 197 13.17 8.37 -0.16
C MET A 197 12.29 7.47 0.70
N LEU A 198 12.83 6.87 1.76
CA LEU A 198 12.06 6.03 2.68
C LEU A 198 10.93 6.81 3.37
N SER A 199 11.22 8.05 3.78
CA SER A 199 10.19 8.93 4.34
C SER A 199 9.10 9.26 3.33
N SER A 200 9.46 9.45 2.06
CA SER A 200 8.49 9.75 0.99
C SER A 200 7.61 8.54 0.66
N ILE A 201 8.19 7.34 0.58
CA ILE A 201 7.43 6.09 0.37
C ILE A 201 6.47 5.86 1.54
N ALA A 202 6.94 6.04 2.78
CA ALA A 202 6.08 5.92 3.96
C ALA A 202 4.91 6.91 3.93
N LEU A 203 5.16 8.17 3.50
CA LEU A 203 4.12 9.17 3.33
C LEU A 203 3.11 8.79 2.24
N CYS A 204 3.57 8.37 1.06
CA CYS A 204 2.70 7.90 -0.02
C CYS A 204 1.80 6.76 0.46
N ALA A 205 2.39 5.76 1.12
CA ALA A 205 1.65 4.61 1.60
C ALA A 205 0.61 4.98 2.66
N SER A 206 0.91 5.94 3.55
CA SER A 206 -0.07 6.48 4.52
C SER A 206 -1.26 7.22 3.89
N LYS A 207 -1.14 7.58 2.60
CA LYS A 207 -2.18 8.23 1.81
C LYS A 207 -2.81 7.28 0.78
N GLY A 208 -2.64 5.97 0.93
CA GLY A 208 -3.17 4.98 -0.02
C GLY A 208 -2.44 4.96 -1.37
N ILE A 209 -1.29 5.62 -1.52
CA ILE A 209 -0.50 5.63 -2.76
C ILE A 209 0.60 4.58 -2.63
N LEU A 210 0.45 3.48 -3.37
CA LEU A 210 1.44 2.41 -3.40
C LEU A 210 2.51 2.68 -4.46
N VAL A 211 3.75 2.90 -4.02
CA VAL A 211 4.92 3.08 -4.89
C VAL A 211 5.68 1.76 -4.98
N LYS A 212 5.85 1.21 -6.19
CA LYS A 212 6.47 -0.11 -6.42
C LYS A 212 7.99 -0.12 -6.28
N ASP A 213 8.64 0.93 -6.74
CA ASP A 213 10.08 1.18 -6.59
C ASP A 213 10.30 2.69 -6.48
N GLY A 214 11.38 3.16 -5.85
CA GLY A 214 11.56 4.61 -5.74
C GLY A 214 12.10 5.28 -6.99
N GLN A 215 12.51 4.54 -8.04
CA GLN A 215 12.75 5.17 -9.34
C GLN A 215 11.43 5.70 -9.92
N ALA A 216 10.30 5.01 -9.66
CA ALA A 216 8.98 5.50 -10.02
C ALA A 216 8.71 6.87 -9.39
N LEU A 217 9.10 7.08 -8.13
CA LEU A 217 8.95 8.38 -7.46
C LEU A 217 9.87 9.45 -8.05
N GLU A 218 11.10 9.11 -8.41
CA GLU A 218 12.01 10.04 -9.11
C GLU A 218 11.50 10.44 -10.49
N ARG A 219 11.01 9.45 -11.26
CA ARG A 219 10.43 9.68 -12.59
C ARG A 219 9.13 10.47 -12.50
N LEU A 220 8.31 10.23 -11.48
CA LEU A 220 7.07 10.96 -11.24
C LEU A 220 7.30 12.47 -11.11
N ALA A 221 8.43 12.90 -10.53
CA ALA A 221 8.79 14.32 -10.43
C ALA A 221 9.07 14.99 -11.80
N HIS A 222 9.22 14.20 -12.86
CA HIS A 222 9.45 14.67 -14.23
C HIS A 222 8.28 14.38 -15.17
N VAL A 223 7.18 13.80 -14.67
CA VAL A 223 5.98 13.56 -15.48
C VAL A 223 5.27 14.90 -15.71
N ASP A 224 5.06 15.24 -16.98
CA ASP A 224 4.28 16.41 -17.41
C ASP A 224 2.88 16.05 -17.94
N THR A 225 2.70 14.79 -18.33
CA THR A 225 1.50 14.30 -18.99
C THR A 225 1.00 13.04 -18.30
N VAL A 226 -0.27 13.04 -17.89
CA VAL A 226 -0.93 11.87 -17.31
C VAL A 226 -2.00 11.38 -18.28
N VAL A 227 -1.83 10.15 -18.78
CA VAL A 227 -2.83 9.49 -19.62
C VAL A 227 -3.60 8.52 -18.73
N PHE A 228 -4.90 8.78 -18.58
CA PHE A 228 -5.77 7.91 -17.82
C PHE A 228 -6.39 6.86 -18.75
N ASP A 229 -6.39 5.61 -18.32
CA ASP A 229 -7.35 4.66 -18.85
C ASP A 229 -8.76 5.08 -18.41
N LYS A 230 -9.78 4.80 -19.20
CA LYS A 230 -11.16 5.16 -18.84
C LYS A 230 -11.74 4.12 -17.90
N THR A 231 -11.79 2.87 -18.37
CA THR A 231 -12.49 1.79 -17.71
C THR A 231 -11.69 1.30 -16.50
N GLY A 232 -12.29 1.29 -15.31
CA GLY A 232 -11.60 0.85 -14.08
C GLY A 232 -10.65 1.89 -13.47
N THR A 233 -10.47 3.05 -14.10
CA THR A 233 -9.71 4.18 -13.52
C THR A 233 -10.59 5.42 -13.35
N LEU A 234 -11.13 5.97 -14.44
CA LEU A 234 -12.06 7.11 -14.38
C LEU A 234 -13.50 6.67 -14.13
N THR A 235 -13.85 5.46 -14.60
CA THR A 235 -15.18 4.88 -14.42
C THR A 235 -15.11 3.63 -13.56
N ARG A 236 -16.21 3.30 -12.90
CA ARG A 236 -16.37 2.01 -12.22
C ARG A 236 -16.24 0.87 -13.25
N GLU A 237 -15.68 -0.26 -12.83
CA GLU A 237 -15.57 -1.46 -13.69
C GLU A 237 -16.93 -2.05 -14.04
N GLN A 238 -17.93 -1.85 -13.17
CA GLN A 238 -19.27 -2.39 -13.35
C GLN A 238 -20.20 -1.35 -14.00
N PRO A 239 -20.78 -1.63 -15.17
CA PRO A 239 -21.76 -0.75 -15.77
C PRO A 239 -23.02 -0.66 -14.90
N LEU A 240 -23.71 0.47 -14.95
CA LEU A 240 -24.96 0.71 -14.25
C LEU A 240 -26.02 1.13 -15.25
N VAL A 241 -27.27 0.75 -15.02
CA VAL A 241 -28.41 1.23 -15.80
C VAL A 241 -28.66 2.69 -15.41
N GLY A 242 -28.35 3.61 -16.33
CA GLY A 242 -28.51 5.05 -16.07
C GLY A 242 -29.92 5.56 -16.36
N ALA A 243 -30.54 5.10 -17.45
CA ALA A 243 -31.89 5.49 -17.84
C ALA A 243 -32.55 4.36 -18.63
N ILE A 244 -33.88 4.26 -18.51
CA ILE A 244 -34.71 3.34 -19.27
C ILE A 244 -35.72 4.19 -20.04
N HIS A 245 -35.64 4.15 -21.36
CA HIS A 245 -36.55 4.88 -22.24
C HIS A 245 -37.60 3.90 -22.75
N ALA A 246 -38.83 4.07 -22.30
CA ALA A 246 -39.95 3.24 -22.71
C ALA A 246 -40.65 3.80 -23.97
N ALA A 247 -41.11 2.90 -24.83
CA ALA A 247 -42.01 3.24 -25.93
C ALA A 247 -43.45 3.44 -25.42
N ASP A 248 -44.28 4.12 -26.20
CA ASP A 248 -45.68 4.37 -25.84
C ASP A 248 -46.42 3.07 -25.50
N GLY A 249 -47.10 3.07 -24.35
CA GLY A 249 -47.82 1.91 -23.83
C GLY A 249 -46.99 0.93 -23.00
N TRP A 250 -45.69 1.18 -22.80
CA TRP A 250 -44.82 0.37 -21.93
C TRP A 250 -44.32 1.14 -20.71
N HIS A 251 -44.24 0.46 -19.57
CA HIS A 251 -43.58 1.01 -18.39
C HIS A 251 -42.09 0.62 -18.37
N ALA A 252 -41.23 1.48 -17.81
CA ALA A 252 -39.80 1.21 -17.69
C ALA A 252 -39.52 -0.10 -16.91
N ASP A 253 -40.33 -0.38 -15.89
CA ASP A 253 -40.23 -1.60 -15.08
C ASP A 253 -40.56 -2.86 -15.86
N ASP A 254 -41.51 -2.80 -16.80
CA ASP A 254 -41.85 -3.94 -17.64
C ASP A 254 -40.68 -4.26 -18.58
N ILE A 255 -40.10 -3.23 -19.19
CA ILE A 255 -38.91 -3.36 -20.05
C ILE A 255 -37.75 -3.95 -19.25
N LEU A 256 -37.49 -3.43 -18.05
CA LEU A 256 -36.43 -3.92 -17.17
C LEU A 256 -36.65 -5.36 -16.77
N ARG A 257 -37.90 -5.74 -16.44
CA ARG A 257 -38.28 -7.11 -16.06
C ARG A 257 -38.01 -8.10 -17.18
N TYR A 258 -38.42 -7.80 -18.41
CA TYR A 258 -38.18 -8.68 -19.55
C TYR A 258 -36.71 -8.73 -19.96
N ALA A 259 -36.00 -7.60 -19.94
CA ALA A 259 -34.58 -7.55 -20.22
C ALA A 259 -33.79 -8.38 -19.20
N ALA A 260 -34.07 -8.23 -17.90
CA ALA A 260 -33.42 -9.00 -16.85
C ALA A 260 -33.72 -10.50 -16.95
N ALA A 261 -34.93 -10.88 -17.36
CA ALA A 261 -35.31 -12.28 -17.58
C ALA A 261 -34.53 -12.91 -18.75
N ALA A 262 -34.42 -12.21 -19.88
CA ALA A 262 -33.62 -12.65 -21.02
C ALA A 262 -32.13 -12.78 -20.66
N GLU A 263 -31.64 -11.90 -19.79
CA GLU A 263 -30.23 -11.84 -19.39
C GLU A 263 -29.85 -12.81 -18.25
N GLN A 264 -30.79 -13.58 -17.69
CA GLN A 264 -30.55 -14.45 -16.52
C GLN A 264 -29.37 -15.40 -16.68
N ARG A 265 -29.20 -15.97 -17.89
CA ARG A 265 -28.20 -17.01 -18.18
C ARG A 265 -26.84 -16.46 -18.62
N PHE A 266 -26.71 -15.14 -18.75
CA PHE A 266 -25.48 -14.51 -19.23
C PHE A 266 -24.65 -13.93 -18.08
N HIS A 267 -23.33 -14.10 -18.19
CA HIS A 267 -22.36 -13.59 -17.21
C HIS A 267 -21.74 -12.24 -17.61
N HIS A 268 -22.17 -11.67 -18.72
CA HIS A 268 -21.62 -10.41 -19.25
C HIS A 268 -21.85 -9.24 -18.26
N PRO A 269 -20.92 -8.27 -18.11
CA PRO A 269 -21.08 -7.14 -17.19
C PRO A 269 -22.40 -6.36 -17.39
N ILE A 270 -22.86 -6.23 -18.63
CA ILE A 270 -24.15 -5.58 -18.96
C ILE A 270 -25.34 -6.43 -18.44
N ALA A 271 -25.31 -7.74 -18.66
CA ALA A 271 -26.34 -8.66 -18.14
C ALA A 271 -26.44 -8.56 -16.61
N ARG A 272 -25.28 -8.53 -15.93
CA ARG A 272 -25.22 -8.32 -14.47
C ARG A 272 -25.82 -6.98 -14.05
N ALA A 273 -25.50 -5.90 -14.75
CA ALA A 273 -26.03 -4.56 -14.46
C ALA A 273 -27.56 -4.50 -14.59
N ILE A 274 -28.12 -5.12 -15.64
CA ILE A 274 -29.56 -5.20 -15.88
C ILE A 274 -30.25 -6.01 -14.77
N ARG A 275 -29.70 -7.18 -14.41
CA ARG A 275 -30.25 -8.01 -13.32
C ARG A 275 -30.18 -7.31 -11.96
N GLN A 276 -29.06 -6.65 -11.64
CA GLN A 276 -28.93 -5.87 -10.40
C GLN A 276 -29.93 -4.71 -10.35
N ALA A 277 -30.16 -4.03 -11.47
CA ALA A 277 -31.16 -2.96 -11.52
C ALA A 277 -32.59 -3.49 -11.29
N ALA A 278 -32.92 -4.66 -11.84
CA ALA A 278 -34.22 -5.30 -11.62
C ALA A 278 -34.41 -5.77 -10.18
N GLU A 279 -33.36 -6.35 -9.58
CA GLU A 279 -33.36 -6.80 -8.18
C GLU A 279 -33.47 -5.62 -7.21
N ALA A 280 -32.73 -4.53 -7.44
CA ALA A 280 -32.84 -3.29 -6.66
C ALA A 280 -34.23 -2.64 -6.76
N SER A 281 -34.94 -2.86 -7.87
CA SER A 281 -36.31 -2.38 -8.07
C SER A 281 -37.37 -3.35 -7.53
N GLY A 282 -36.96 -4.47 -6.91
CA GLY A 282 -37.86 -5.48 -6.35
C GLY A 282 -38.71 -6.21 -7.40
N LEU A 283 -38.28 -6.25 -8.66
CA LEU A 283 -39.06 -6.84 -9.74
C LEU A 283 -38.96 -8.36 -9.73
N GLN A 284 -40.11 -9.04 -9.69
CA GLN A 284 -40.16 -10.48 -9.90
C GLN A 284 -39.92 -10.80 -11.39
N LEU A 285 -38.91 -11.61 -11.65
CA LEU A 285 -38.55 -12.02 -13.01
C LEU A 285 -39.42 -13.21 -13.45
N PRO A 286 -39.95 -13.20 -14.68
CA PRO A 286 -40.58 -14.39 -15.25
C PRO A 286 -39.57 -15.53 -15.39
N GLN A 287 -40.04 -16.78 -15.28
CA GLN A 287 -39.22 -17.95 -15.55
C GLN A 287 -38.99 -18.09 -17.07
N VAL A 288 -37.73 -18.26 -17.48
CA VAL A 288 -37.29 -18.40 -18.88
C VAL A 288 -36.42 -19.65 -19.05
#